data_AF-A0A6J4KLQ3-F1
#
_entry.id   AF-A0A6J4KLQ3-F1
#
_cell.length_a   1.000
_cell.length_b   1.000
_cell.length_c   1.000
_cell.angle_alpha   90.00
_cell.angle_beta   90.00
_cell.angle_gamma   90.00
#
_symmetry.space_group_name_H-M   'P 1'
#
loop_
_entity.id
_entity.type
_entity.pdbx_description
1 polymer ?
#
loop_
_entity_poly.entity_id
_entity_poly.type
_entity_poly.pdbx_seq_one_letter_code
_entity_poly.pdbx_strand_id
1 'polypeptide(L)'
;MTTFSHPDFAAPRFAGAPDARFVPAPADGVLPEGFFSTTNLPTYVRVGGRWRMPRAPRMDSALVLDADGELWIREGRRVRVGDLVAVGQAEDGREGIYVHAAAFAGEPGAEGE
;
A
#
# COMPACT_ATOMS: atom_id res chain seq x y z
N MET A 1 23.25 -4.23 -9.90
CA MET A 1 22.20 -4.60 -8.91
C MET A 1 21.26 -3.41 -8.82
N THR A 2 19.96 -3.61 -9.03
CA THR A 2 18.94 -2.58 -8.75
C THR A 2 18.76 -2.48 -7.24
N THR A 3 19.21 -1.38 -6.65
CA THR A 3 19.04 -1.11 -5.22
C THR A 3 17.59 -0.68 -4.98
N PHE A 4 16.92 -1.31 -4.03
CA PHE A 4 15.60 -0.89 -3.58
C PHE A 4 15.75 0.28 -2.59
N SER A 5 15.11 1.42 -2.88
CA SER A 5 15.07 2.57 -1.98
C SER A 5 13.68 2.76 -1.36
N HIS A 6 13.66 3.20 -0.11
CA HIS A 6 12.41 3.57 0.58
C HIS A 6 12.12 5.06 0.37
N PRO A 7 10.84 5.46 0.29
CA PRO A 7 10.47 6.87 0.27
C PRO A 7 10.88 7.59 1.55
N ASP A 8 11.35 8.83 1.43
CA ASP A 8 11.43 9.73 2.58
C ASP A 8 10.04 10.23 2.95
N PHE A 9 9.44 9.63 3.97
CA PHE A 9 8.13 10.02 4.49
C PHE A 9 8.14 11.31 5.32
N ALA A 10 9.31 11.91 5.60
CA ALA A 10 9.40 13.23 6.19
C ALA A 10 9.27 14.36 5.15
N ALA A 11 9.33 14.04 3.85
CA ALA A 11 9.21 15.02 2.78
C ALA A 11 7.86 15.78 2.84
N PRO A 12 7.83 17.09 2.51
CA PRO A 12 6.61 17.92 2.63
C PRO A 12 5.38 17.38 1.91
N ARG A 13 5.54 16.63 0.82
CA ARG A 13 4.43 16.01 0.08
C ARG A 13 3.61 15.00 0.91
N PHE A 14 4.21 14.41 1.94
CA PHE A 14 3.55 13.48 2.86
C PHE A 14 3.06 14.16 4.14
N ALA A 15 3.42 15.45 4.33
CA ALA A 15 2.92 16.23 5.45
C ALA A 15 1.39 16.37 5.33
N GLY A 16 0.68 16.03 6.40
CA GLY A 16 -0.79 16.07 6.41
C GLY A 16 -1.51 14.95 5.66
N ALA A 17 -0.80 13.96 5.09
CA ALA A 17 -1.47 12.80 4.50
C ALA A 17 -2.35 12.06 5.55
N PRO A 18 -3.60 11.70 5.24
CA PRO A 18 -4.46 11.03 6.20
C PRO A 18 -4.06 9.56 6.39
N ASP A 19 -4.58 8.93 7.44
CA ASP A 19 -4.58 7.46 7.52
C ASP A 19 -5.50 6.88 6.44
N ALA A 20 -5.14 5.71 5.91
CA ALA A 20 -5.95 5.00 4.94
C ALA A 20 -7.29 4.57 5.54
N ARG A 21 -8.32 4.55 4.69
CA ARG A 21 -9.65 4.09 5.08
C ARG A 21 -9.77 2.60 4.85
N PHE A 22 -10.41 1.91 5.80
CA PHE A 22 -10.70 0.49 5.71
C PHE A 22 -12.18 0.22 5.88
N VAL A 23 -12.70 -0.71 5.09
CA VAL A 23 -14.11 -1.11 5.08
C VAL A 23 -14.17 -2.64 5.22
N PRO A 24 -15.07 -3.18 6.05
CA PRO A 24 -15.23 -4.63 6.17
C PRO A 24 -15.69 -5.23 4.85
N ALA A 25 -15.07 -6.34 4.45
CA ALA A 25 -15.51 -7.13 3.31
C ALA A 25 -16.95 -7.64 3.54
N PRO A 26 -17.86 -7.50 2.55
CA PRO A 26 -19.28 -7.82 2.72
C PRO A 26 -19.57 -9.33 2.78
N ALA A 27 -18.70 -10.16 2.19
CA ALA A 27 -18.81 -11.61 2.19
C ALA A 27 -17.45 -12.27 1.90
N ASP A 28 -17.34 -13.56 2.16
CA ASP A 28 -16.17 -14.36 1.77
C ASP A 28 -15.90 -14.26 0.27
N GLY A 29 -14.68 -13.92 -0.10
CA GLY A 29 -14.26 -13.77 -1.50
C GLY A 29 -14.76 -12.49 -2.18
N VAL A 30 -15.50 -11.61 -1.49
CA VAL A 30 -16.07 -10.38 -2.05
C VAL A 30 -15.35 -9.16 -1.48
N LEU A 31 -14.87 -8.29 -2.36
CA LEU A 31 -14.20 -7.04 -1.99
C LEU A 31 -15.21 -5.90 -1.88
N PRO A 32 -15.02 -4.95 -0.95
CA PRO A 32 -15.88 -3.77 -0.88
C PRO A 32 -15.75 -2.90 -2.14
N GLU A 33 -16.79 -2.12 -2.41
CA GLU A 33 -16.75 -1.13 -3.49
C GLU A 33 -15.60 -0.13 -3.25
N GLY A 34 -14.87 0.19 -4.32
CA GLY A 34 -13.74 1.12 -4.26
C GLY A 34 -12.52 0.58 -3.51
N PHE A 35 -12.40 -0.75 -3.33
CA PHE A 35 -11.16 -1.34 -2.81
C PHE A 35 -9.95 -0.90 -3.63
N PHE A 36 -8.83 -0.69 -2.94
CA PHE A 36 -7.57 -0.41 -3.60
C PHE A 36 -7.00 -1.71 -4.20
N SER A 37 -6.91 -1.78 -5.53
CA SER A 37 -6.29 -2.92 -6.22
C SER A 37 -4.78 -2.72 -6.30
N THR A 38 -4.02 -3.63 -5.69
CA THR A 38 -2.56 -3.51 -5.61
C THR A 38 -1.88 -3.71 -6.97
N THR A 39 -0.73 -3.06 -7.14
CA THR A 39 0.17 -3.25 -8.28
C THR A 39 1.33 -4.19 -7.91
N ASN A 40 2.27 -4.41 -8.83
CA ASN A 40 3.54 -5.08 -8.54
C ASN A 40 4.60 -4.15 -7.91
N LEU A 41 4.28 -2.87 -7.71
CA LEU A 41 5.22 -1.89 -7.17
C LEU A 41 5.15 -1.83 -5.63
N PRO A 42 6.25 -1.45 -4.96
CA PRO A 42 6.28 -1.29 -3.52
C PRO A 42 5.22 -0.28 -3.06
N THR A 43 4.30 -0.75 -2.22
CA THR A 43 3.15 0.03 -1.76
C THR A 43 3.26 0.28 -0.27
N TYR A 44 2.90 1.47 0.18
CA TYR A 44 2.91 1.89 1.58
C TYR A 44 1.54 2.40 1.96
N VAL A 45 1.16 2.14 3.20
CA VAL A 45 -0.13 2.52 3.77
C VAL A 45 0.11 3.27 5.06
N ARG A 46 -0.58 4.39 5.24
CA ARG A 46 -0.56 5.15 6.49
C ARG A 46 -1.62 4.62 7.43
N VAL A 47 -1.21 4.07 8.57
CA VAL A 47 -2.12 3.55 9.61
C VAL A 47 -1.61 3.99 10.97
N GLY A 48 -2.46 4.63 11.77
CA GLY A 48 -2.07 5.16 13.08
C GLY A 48 -0.98 6.23 12.97
N GLY A 49 -1.05 7.06 11.93
CA GLY A 49 -0.09 8.12 11.67
C GLY A 49 1.25 7.67 11.09
N ARG A 50 1.46 6.36 10.81
CA ARG A 50 2.73 5.79 10.36
C ARG A 50 2.60 5.11 9.00
N TRP A 51 3.53 5.40 8.10
CA TRP A 51 3.66 4.69 6.82
C TRP A 51 4.29 3.32 7.02
N ARG A 52 3.62 2.27 6.52
CA ARG A 52 4.01 0.87 6.69
C ARG A 52 3.85 0.12 5.37
N MET A 53 4.73 -0.83 5.11
CA MET A 53 4.65 -1.71 3.94
C MET A 53 3.88 -2.98 4.30
N PRO A 54 2.89 -3.42 3.51
CA PRO A 54 2.16 -4.64 3.76
C PRO A 54 3.03 -5.88 3.47
N ARG A 55 2.71 -7.00 4.13
CA ARG A 55 3.32 -8.30 3.86
C ARG A 55 2.80 -8.91 2.57
N ALA A 56 3.60 -9.83 2.02
CA ALA A 56 3.29 -10.64 0.84
C ALA A 56 2.90 -9.82 -0.41
N PRO A 57 3.76 -8.89 -0.88
CA PRO A 57 3.43 -7.98 -1.98
C PRO A 57 3.08 -8.72 -3.26
N ARG A 58 2.01 -8.29 -3.93
CA ARG A 58 1.51 -8.85 -5.19
C ARG A 58 0.58 -7.87 -5.90
N MET A 59 0.51 -7.95 -7.23
CA MET A 59 -0.54 -7.29 -8.02
C MET A 59 -1.91 -7.97 -7.88
N ASP A 60 -2.96 -7.27 -8.33
CA ASP A 60 -4.33 -7.77 -8.48
C ASP A 60 -4.90 -8.38 -7.19
N SER A 61 -4.62 -7.72 -6.07
CA SER A 61 -4.97 -8.20 -4.74
C SER A 61 -5.49 -7.05 -3.88
N ALA A 62 -6.13 -7.41 -2.77
CA ALA A 62 -6.66 -6.48 -1.81
C ALA A 62 -5.66 -6.22 -0.68
N LEU A 63 -5.66 -4.99 -0.18
CA LEU A 63 -4.89 -4.61 0.99
C LEU A 63 -5.76 -4.78 2.24
N VAL A 64 -5.31 -5.59 3.20
CA VAL A 64 -6.08 -5.97 4.38
C VAL A 64 -5.35 -5.55 5.65
N LEU A 65 -6.06 -4.97 6.61
CA LEU A 65 -5.61 -4.76 7.98
C LEU A 65 -6.20 -5.85 8.87
N ASP A 66 -5.38 -6.67 9.49
CA ASP A 66 -5.87 -7.70 10.41
C ASP A 66 -6.14 -7.15 11.82
N ALA A 67 -6.68 -8.01 12.69
CA ALA A 67 -7.06 -7.66 14.06
C ALA A 67 -5.86 -7.30 14.96
N ASP A 68 -4.66 -7.79 14.65
CA ASP A 68 -3.42 -7.44 15.34
C ASP A 68 -2.82 -6.11 14.80
N GLY A 69 -3.49 -5.51 13.82
CA GLY A 69 -3.07 -4.27 13.18
C GLY A 69 -1.98 -4.47 12.14
N GLU A 70 -1.76 -5.69 11.64
CA GLU A 70 -0.80 -5.98 10.57
C GLU A 70 -1.41 -5.84 9.18
N LEU A 71 -0.62 -5.30 8.25
CA LEU A 71 -1.02 -5.09 6.87
C LEU A 71 -0.60 -6.26 5.99
N TRP A 72 -1.55 -6.77 5.21
CA TRP A 72 -1.37 -7.89 4.30
C TRP A 72 -1.86 -7.53 2.90
N ILE A 73 -1.21 -8.08 1.88
CA ILE A 73 -1.81 -8.20 0.54
C ILE A 73 -2.40 -9.60 0.42
N ARG A 74 -3.70 -9.67 0.08
CA ARG A 74 -4.46 -10.91 -0.04
C ARG A 74 -5.20 -10.96 -1.38
N GLU A 75 -5.13 -12.10 -2.07
CA GLU A 75 -5.99 -12.35 -3.22
C GLU A 75 -7.46 -12.25 -2.81
N GLY A 76 -8.33 -11.69 -3.65
CA GLY A 76 -9.75 -11.51 -3.32
C GLY A 76 -10.42 -12.80 -2.83
N ARG A 77 -10.14 -13.95 -3.47
CA ARG A 77 -10.62 -15.28 -3.06
C ARG A 77 -10.21 -15.74 -1.66
N ARG A 78 -9.24 -15.10 -1.03
CA ARG A 78 -8.77 -15.40 0.35
C ARG A 78 -9.31 -14.42 1.39
N VAL A 79 -9.94 -13.33 0.96
CA VAL A 79 -10.57 -12.36 1.86
C VAL A 79 -11.80 -13.01 2.50
N ARG A 80 -11.95 -12.82 3.81
CA ARG A 80 -13.09 -13.31 4.58
C ARG A 80 -14.05 -12.17 4.90
N VAL A 81 -15.32 -12.50 5.11
CA VAL A 81 -16.31 -11.54 5.59
C VAL A 81 -15.80 -10.82 6.84
N GLY A 82 -15.92 -9.49 6.85
CA GLY A 82 -15.44 -8.65 7.95
C GLY A 82 -13.94 -8.31 7.92
N ASP A 83 -13.12 -8.92 7.06
CA ASP A 83 -11.72 -8.46 6.86
C ASP A 83 -11.74 -6.97 6.50
N LEU A 84 -10.92 -6.17 7.18
CA LEU A 84 -10.82 -4.74 6.92
C LEU A 84 -9.98 -4.50 5.66
N VAL A 85 -10.63 -4.16 4.55
CA VAL A 85 -9.99 -3.93 3.25
C VAL A 85 -9.81 -2.44 3.01
N ALA A 86 -8.61 -2.02 2.56
CA ALA A 86 -8.34 -0.63 2.23
C ALA A 86 -9.15 -0.19 1.00
N VAL A 87 -9.73 1.00 1.07
CA VAL A 87 -10.51 1.61 -0.02
C VAL A 87 -9.93 2.97 -0.40
N GLY A 88 -9.97 3.29 -1.69
CA GLY A 88 -9.33 4.47 -2.27
C GLY A 88 -8.77 4.17 -3.66
N GLN A 89 -8.47 5.20 -4.44
CA GLN A 89 -7.93 5.07 -5.79
C GLN A 89 -6.61 5.85 -5.97
N ALA A 90 -6.31 6.80 -5.09
CA ALA A 90 -5.08 7.58 -5.15
C ALA A 90 -3.87 6.76 -4.73
N GLU A 91 -2.81 6.83 -5.53
CA GLU A 91 -1.53 6.15 -5.33
C GLU A 91 -0.41 7.09 -4.84
N ASP A 92 -0.72 8.37 -4.64
CA ASP A 92 0.25 9.43 -4.33
C ASP A 92 0.30 9.80 -2.83
N GLY A 93 -0.44 9.07 -2.00
CA GLY A 93 -0.50 9.26 -0.55
C GLY A 93 -1.65 10.14 -0.07
N ARG A 94 -2.41 10.81 -0.95
CA ARG A 94 -3.54 11.67 -0.55
C ARG A 94 -4.68 10.94 0.15
N GLU A 95 -4.81 9.64 -0.08
CA GLU A 95 -5.79 8.77 0.61
C GLU A 95 -5.11 7.79 1.60
N GLY A 96 -3.88 8.09 2.02
CA GLY A 96 -3.12 7.23 2.92
C GLY A 96 -2.55 5.97 2.26
N ILE A 97 -2.59 5.87 0.93
CA ILE A 97 -1.96 4.81 0.13
C ILE A 97 -0.96 5.45 -0.84
N TYR A 98 0.27 4.96 -0.83
CA TYR A 98 1.35 5.46 -1.67
C TYR A 98 2.05 4.32 -2.42
N VAL A 99 2.10 4.40 -3.75
CA VAL A 99 2.81 3.45 -4.62
C VAL A 99 4.14 4.06 -5.03
N HIS A 100 5.24 3.40 -4.66
CA HIS A 100 6.58 3.88 -4.90
C HIS A 100 7.11 3.44 -6.27
N ALA A 101 6.68 4.13 -7.34
CA ALA A 101 7.10 3.82 -8.70
C ALA A 101 8.62 4.00 -8.95
N ALA A 102 9.27 4.89 -8.21
CA ALA A 102 10.71 5.13 -8.32
C ALA A 102 11.57 4.17 -7.49
N ALA A 103 10.98 3.16 -6.83
CA ALA A 103 11.69 2.27 -5.91
C ALA A 103 12.90 1.56 -6.51
N PHE A 104 12.86 1.32 -7.82
CA PHE A 104 13.90 0.63 -8.59
C PHE A 104 14.47 1.48 -9.71
N ALA A 105 14.12 2.78 -9.78
CA ALA A 105 14.79 3.70 -10.67
C ALA A 105 16.22 3.85 -10.15
N GLY A 106 17.18 3.23 -10.84
CA GLY A 106 18.59 3.34 -10.50
C GLY A 106 19.00 4.81 -10.41
N GLU A 107 19.91 5.13 -9.48
CA GLU A 107 20.53 6.44 -9.46
C GLU A 107 21.09 6.73 -10.85
N PRO A 108 20.77 7.87 -11.49
CA PRO A 108 21.50 8.29 -12.66
C PRO A 108 22.94 8.60 -12.25
N GLY A 109 23.86 7.68 -12.55
CA GLY A 109 25.29 7.93 -12.65
C GLY A 109 26.09 7.92 -11.35
N ALA A 110 26.89 6.87 -11.18
CA ALA A 110 28.30 7.07 -10.84
C ALA A 110 29.10 6.71 -12.09
N GLU A 111 29.05 7.56 -13.12
CA GLU A 111 30.18 7.68 -14.05
C GLU A 111 31.30 8.32 -13.24
N GLY A 112 32.14 7.45 -12.65
CA GLY A 112 33.43 7.80 -12.08
C GLY A 112 34.49 7.52 -13.13
N GLU A 113 35.26 8.56 -13.42
CA GLU A 113 36.41 8.66 -14.33
C GLU A 113 37.45 7.53 -14.21
#